data_AF-A0A1V6KAT5-F1
#
_entry.id   AF-A0A1V6KAT5-F1
#
_cell.length_a   1.000
_cell.length_b   1.000
_cell.length_c   1.000
_cell.angle_alpha   90.00
_cell.angle_beta   90.00
_cell.angle_gamma   90.00
#
_symmetry.space_group_name_H-M   'P 1'
#
loop_
_entity.id
_entity.type
_entity.pdbx_description
1 polymer ?
#
loop_
_entity_poly.entity_id
_entity_poly.type
_entity_poly.pdbx_seq_one_letter_code
_entity_poly.pdbx_strand_id
1 'polypeptide(L)'
;MLEYAINHLEVGDIVICGHSDCGAIKGLDHEGKDAYIPLWLNNAREAKRRVDDRIQMPKTPEEEKTRLRLIEIENVGLQLEHLRTYPPVMAAEKGGRVRLHGLYFDLETGELKKMF
;
A
#
# COMPACT_ATOMS: atom_id res chain seq x y z
N MET A 1 -2.92 -16.46 -6.42
CA MET A 1 -4.03 -15.55 -6.79
C MET A 1 -3.72 -14.77 -8.07
N LEU A 2 -2.67 -13.93 -8.09
CA LEU A 2 -2.33 -13.10 -9.26
C LEU A 2 -2.20 -13.88 -10.57
N GLU A 3 -1.43 -14.97 -10.58
CA GLU A 3 -1.22 -15.76 -11.78
C GLU A 3 -2.52 -16.35 -12.34
N TYR A 4 -3.42 -16.79 -11.46
CA TYR A 4 -4.73 -17.29 -11.88
C TYR A 4 -5.61 -16.16 -12.44
N ALA A 5 -5.66 -15.01 -11.76
CA ALA A 5 -6.40 -13.86 -12.24
C ALA A 5 -5.92 -13.39 -13.62
N ILE A 6 -4.61 -13.43 -13.86
CA ILE A 6 -4.01 -12.98 -15.12
C ILE A 6 -4.16 -14.03 -16.24
N ASN A 7 -3.88 -15.31 -15.96
CA ASN A 7 -3.74 -16.34 -16.99
C ASN A 7 -5.01 -17.15 -17.23
N HIS A 8 -5.94 -17.17 -16.28
CA HIS A 8 -7.17 -17.96 -16.38
C HIS A 8 -8.43 -17.10 -16.39
N LEU A 9 -8.43 -15.98 -15.68
CA LEU A 9 -9.55 -15.03 -15.70
C LEU A 9 -9.34 -13.86 -16.66
N GLU A 10 -8.12 -13.69 -17.18
CA GLU A 10 -7.75 -12.66 -18.15
C GLU A 10 -8.16 -11.24 -17.71
N VAL A 11 -7.99 -10.92 -16.42
CA VAL A 11 -8.34 -9.59 -15.89
C VAL A 11 -7.54 -8.49 -16.59
N GLY A 12 -8.20 -7.40 -16.95
CA GLY A 12 -7.55 -6.23 -17.58
C GLY A 12 -6.95 -5.24 -16.58
N ASP A 13 -7.35 -5.32 -15.31
CA ASP A 13 -6.98 -4.35 -14.28
C ASP A 13 -6.70 -5.06 -12.95
N ILE A 14 -5.60 -4.68 -12.30
CA ILE A 14 -5.29 -5.06 -10.92
C ILE A 14 -5.24 -3.78 -10.09
N VAL A 15 -5.94 -3.80 -8.97
CA VAL A 15 -6.06 -2.65 -8.08
C VAL A 15 -5.43 -2.98 -6.74
N ILE A 16 -4.50 -2.15 -6.30
CA ILE A 16 -4.13 -2.05 -4.88
C ILE A 16 -4.96 -0.93 -4.28
N CYS A 17 -5.80 -1.26 -3.31
CA CYS A 17 -6.61 -0.28 -2.59
C CYS A 17 -6.12 -0.17 -1.15
N GLY A 18 -5.53 0.98 -0.82
CA GLY A 18 -5.29 1.38 0.57
C GLY A 18 -6.51 2.10 1.14
N HIS A 19 -6.51 2.35 2.44
CA HIS A 19 -7.60 3.09 3.08
C HIS A 19 -7.09 3.90 4.27
N SER A 20 -7.85 4.93 4.62
CA SER A 20 -7.61 5.71 5.83
C SER A 20 -7.78 4.88 7.09
N ASP A 21 -7.10 5.28 8.14
CA ASP A 21 -7.24 4.70 9.49
C ASP A 21 -6.84 3.22 9.55
N CYS A 22 -5.84 2.83 8.75
CA CYS A 22 -5.38 1.46 8.63
C CYS A 22 -4.70 0.99 9.92
N GLY A 23 -5.36 0.06 10.63
CA GLY A 23 -4.85 -0.54 11.85
C GLY A 23 -3.47 -1.20 11.68
N ALA A 24 -3.17 -1.75 10.50
CA ALA A 24 -1.86 -2.33 10.21
C ALA A 24 -0.75 -1.27 10.14
N ILE A 25 -1.03 -0.11 9.54
CA ILE A 25 -0.06 1.00 9.47
C ILE A 25 0.12 1.65 10.85
N LYS A 26 -0.94 1.76 11.64
CA LYS A 26 -0.82 2.14 13.07
C LYS A 26 0.06 1.14 13.83
N GLY A 27 -0.18 -0.16 13.63
CA GLY A 27 0.60 -1.24 14.25
C GLY A 27 2.05 -1.29 13.77
N LEU A 28 2.37 -0.78 12.58
CA LEU A 28 3.74 -0.64 12.08
C LEU A 28 4.54 0.41 12.87
N ASP A 29 3.85 1.41 13.43
CA ASP A 29 4.45 2.49 14.22
C ASP A 29 4.55 2.15 15.71
N HIS A 30 3.97 1.02 16.12
CA HIS A 30 3.96 0.55 17.51
C HIS A 30 4.72 -0.77 17.66
N GLU A 31 5.54 -0.88 18.70
CA GLU A 31 6.15 -2.16 19.06
C GLU A 31 5.14 -3.05 19.80
N GLY A 32 4.46 -3.91 19.04
CA GLY A 32 3.58 -4.96 19.58
C GLY A 32 4.34 -6.12 20.23
N LYS A 33 3.62 -6.96 20.99
CA LYS A 33 4.16 -8.19 21.61
C LYS A 33 3.99 -9.43 20.73
N ASP A 34 3.36 -9.28 19.58
CA ASP A 34 3.06 -10.37 18.66
C ASP A 34 4.31 -10.91 17.98
N ALA A 35 4.40 -12.23 17.83
CA ALA A 35 5.56 -12.86 17.21
C ALA A 35 5.62 -12.68 15.68
N TYR A 36 4.46 -12.71 15.00
CA TYR A 36 4.40 -12.80 13.53
C TYR A 36 3.90 -11.53 12.85
N ILE A 37 3.12 -10.69 13.54
CA ILE A 37 2.62 -9.42 12.99
C ILE A 37 3.77 -8.50 12.54
N PRO A 38 4.85 -8.30 13.34
CA PRO A 38 5.97 -7.48 12.91
C PRO A 38 6.68 -7.99 11.66
N LEU A 39 6.73 -9.32 11.45
CA LEU A 39 7.33 -9.93 10.26
C LEU A 39 6.49 -9.64 9.01
N TRP A 40 5.16 -9.75 9.12
CA TRP A 40 4.27 -9.40 8.02
C TRP A 40 4.33 -7.89 7.68
N LEU A 41 4.36 -7.03 8.70
CA LEU A 41 4.48 -5.58 8.56
C LEU A 41 5.82 -5.12 7.96
N ASN A 42 6.83 -6.00 7.88
CA ASN A 42 8.09 -5.71 7.21
C ASN A 42 7.89 -5.26 5.75
N ASN A 43 6.82 -5.74 5.09
CA ASN A 43 6.47 -5.36 3.71
C ASN A 43 6.03 -3.89 3.55
N ALA A 44 5.73 -3.19 4.65
CA ALA A 44 5.33 -1.78 4.67
C ALA A 44 6.38 -0.86 5.33
N ARG A 45 7.46 -1.42 5.90
CA ARG A 45 8.51 -0.64 6.60
C ARG A 45 9.18 0.38 5.69
N GLU A 46 9.40 0.03 4.43
CA GLU A 46 10.01 0.95 3.47
C GLU A 46 9.11 2.15 3.19
N ALA A 47 7.78 1.98 3.15
CA ALA A 47 6.85 3.09 3.00
C ALA A 47 6.95 4.05 4.19
N LYS A 48 6.96 3.51 5.42
CA LYS A 48 7.20 4.31 6.63
C LYS A 48 8.51 5.08 6.56
N ARG A 49 9.60 4.40 6.20
CA ARG A 49 10.93 5.03 6.10
C ARG A 49 10.94 6.18 5.08
N ARG A 50 10.40 5.96 3.88
CA ARG A 50 10.30 7.01 2.83
C ARG A 50 9.52 8.23 3.28
N VAL A 51 8.45 8.03 4.06
CA VAL A 51 7.69 9.14 4.65
C VAL A 51 8.49 9.84 5.75
N ASP A 52 9.10 9.09 6.65
CA ASP A 52 9.87 9.63 7.77
C ASP A 52 11.09 10.42 7.31
N ASP A 53 11.72 10.03 6.20
CA ASP A 53 12.87 10.72 5.61
C ASP A 53 12.50 12.06 4.94
N ARG A 54 11.23 12.25 4.53
CA ARG A 54 10.78 13.44 3.77
C ARG A 54 10.01 14.46 4.60
N ILE A 55 9.59 14.12 5.83
CA ILE A 55 8.82 15.02 6.71
C ILE A 55 9.51 15.21 8.06
N GLN A 56 9.13 16.25 8.79
CA GLN A 56 9.50 16.38 10.20
C GLN A 56 8.69 15.41 11.05
N MET A 57 9.30 14.85 12.10
CA MET A 57 8.59 13.99 13.05
C MET A 57 7.45 14.76 13.73
N PRO A 58 6.26 14.14 13.83
CA PRO A 58 5.08 14.79 14.38
C PRO A 58 5.27 15.12 15.87
N LYS A 59 4.70 16.24 16.28
CA LYS A 59 4.68 16.73 17.67
C LYS A 59 3.28 16.85 18.23
N THR A 60 2.26 16.79 17.36
CA THR A 60 0.85 16.80 17.74
C THR A 60 0.11 15.57 17.22
N PRO A 61 -1.01 15.18 17.84
CA PRO A 61 -1.86 14.09 17.34
C PRO A 61 -2.35 14.31 15.89
N GLU A 62 -2.60 15.56 15.50
CA GLU A 62 -3.03 15.90 14.14
C GLU A 62 -1.90 15.70 13.11
N GLU A 63 -0.68 16.05 13.48
CA GLU A 63 0.51 15.78 12.66
C GLU A 63 0.77 14.27 12.55
N GLU A 64 0.56 13.52 13.64
CA GLU A 64 0.67 12.07 13.65
C GLU A 64 -0.37 11.41 12.73
N LYS A 65 -1.65 11.82 12.81
CA LYS A 65 -2.72 11.37 11.90
C LYS A 65 -2.35 11.67 10.45
N THR A 66 -1.79 12.84 10.18
CA THR A 66 -1.33 13.24 8.84
C THR A 66 -0.18 12.36 8.36
N ARG A 67 0.82 12.09 9.21
CA ARG A 67 1.93 11.19 8.90
C ARG A 67 1.44 9.77 8.59
N LEU A 68 0.56 9.20 9.42
CA LEU A 68 0.00 7.86 9.19
C LEU A 68 -0.71 7.78 7.83
N ARG A 69 -1.52 8.80 7.48
CA ARG A 69 -2.15 8.90 6.15
C ARG A 69 -1.15 8.90 5.01
N LEU A 70 -0.04 9.62 5.17
CA LEU A 70 1.03 9.61 4.16
C LEU A 70 1.68 8.24 4.03
N ILE A 71 1.88 7.51 5.14
CA ILE A 71 2.42 6.14 5.12
C ILE A 71 1.43 5.18 4.44
N GLU A 72 0.12 5.30 4.70
CA GLU A 72 -0.91 4.50 4.04
C GLU A 72 -0.88 4.68 2.52
N ILE A 73 -0.79 5.92 2.04
CA ILE A 73 -0.70 6.25 0.61
C ILE A 73 0.63 5.78 0.01
N GLU A 74 1.76 6.02 0.68
CA GLU A 74 3.07 5.55 0.24
C GLU A 74 3.10 4.02 0.13
N ASN A 75 2.43 3.32 1.07
CA ASN A 75 2.35 1.87 1.05
C ASN A 75 1.55 1.36 -0.16
N VAL A 76 0.51 2.06 -0.63
CA VAL A 76 -0.16 1.72 -1.89
C VAL A 76 0.83 1.74 -3.05
N GLY A 77 1.65 2.80 -3.15
CA GLY A 77 2.71 2.91 -4.16
C GLY A 77 3.74 1.79 -4.05
N LEU A 78 4.23 1.52 -2.83
CA LEU A 78 5.17 0.43 -2.56
C LEU A 78 4.62 -0.94 -2.96
N GLN A 79 3.35 -1.23 -2.68
CA GLN A 79 2.76 -2.52 -3.08
C GLN A 79 2.60 -2.64 -4.60
N LEU A 80 2.39 -1.53 -5.32
CA LEU A 80 2.46 -1.53 -6.79
C LEU A 80 3.88 -1.82 -7.28
N GLU A 81 4.91 -1.23 -6.67
CA GLU A 81 6.32 -1.55 -6.97
C GLU A 81 6.58 -3.05 -6.75
N HIS A 82 6.14 -3.61 -5.63
CA HIS A 82 6.28 -5.04 -5.35
C HIS A 82 5.57 -5.90 -6.39
N LEU A 83 4.33 -5.58 -6.77
CA LEU A 83 3.61 -6.29 -7.83
C LEU A 83 4.39 -6.32 -9.14
N ARG A 84 5.05 -5.21 -9.51
CA ARG A 84 5.88 -5.13 -10.72
C ARG A 84 7.13 -6.01 -10.70
N THR A 85 7.56 -6.45 -9.51
CA THR A 85 8.66 -7.43 -9.41
C THR A 85 8.19 -8.88 -9.64
N TYR A 86 6.89 -9.17 -9.57
CA TYR A 86 6.35 -10.51 -9.78
C TYR A 86 6.30 -10.84 -11.28
N PRO A 87 6.96 -11.92 -11.77
CA PRO A 87 7.14 -12.15 -13.20
C PRO A 87 5.84 -12.22 -14.03
N PRO A 88 4.77 -12.91 -13.58
CA PRO A 88 3.48 -12.92 -14.29
C PRO A 88 2.86 -11.53 -14.45
N VAL A 89 2.95 -10.68 -13.43
CA VAL A 89 2.42 -9.30 -13.48
C VAL A 89 3.27 -8.45 -14.41
N MET A 90 4.60 -8.50 -14.27
CA MET A 90 5.51 -7.74 -15.13
C MET A 90 5.31 -8.08 -16.62
N ALA A 91 5.20 -9.37 -16.95
CA ALA A 91 4.97 -9.81 -18.33
C ALA A 91 3.60 -9.36 -18.86
N ALA A 92 2.56 -9.40 -18.02
CA ALA A 92 1.22 -8.95 -18.40
C ALA A 92 1.12 -7.43 -18.58
N GLU A 93 1.75 -6.65 -17.70
CA GLU A 93 1.79 -5.18 -17.78
C GLU A 93 2.59 -4.73 -19.01
N LYS A 94 3.80 -5.27 -19.23
CA LYS A 94 4.61 -4.95 -20.43
C LYS A 94 3.93 -5.37 -21.74
N GLY A 95 3.17 -6.46 -21.71
CA GLY A 95 2.39 -6.91 -22.86
C GLY A 95 1.08 -6.15 -23.07
N GLY A 96 0.77 -5.14 -22.24
CA GLY A 96 -0.47 -4.37 -22.33
C GLY A 96 -1.74 -5.13 -21.95
N ARG A 97 -1.62 -6.34 -21.38
CA ARG A 97 -2.76 -7.18 -21.00
C ARG A 97 -3.39 -6.73 -19.68
N VAL A 98 -2.58 -6.18 -18.77
CA VAL A 98 -3.01 -5.74 -17.44
C VAL A 98 -2.56 -4.30 -17.20
N ARG A 99 -3.42 -3.50 -16.59
CA ARG A 99 -3.07 -2.20 -16.00
C ARG A 99 -3.07 -2.31 -14.47
N LEU A 100 -2.08 -1.70 -13.84
CA LEU A 100 -2.02 -1.59 -12.39
C LEU A 100 -2.56 -0.23 -11.95
N HIS A 101 -3.38 -0.20 -10.90
CA HIS A 101 -3.94 1.03 -10.32
C HIS A 101 -3.75 1.07 -8.82
N GLY A 102 -3.38 2.23 -8.30
CA GLY A 102 -3.35 2.50 -6.87
C GLY A 102 -4.53 3.36 -6.48
N LEU A 103 -5.43 2.83 -5.66
CA LEU A 103 -6.57 3.54 -5.12
C LEU A 103 -6.41 3.76 -3.62
N TYR A 104 -7.08 4.80 -3.13
CA TYR A 104 -7.14 5.14 -1.72
C TYR A 104 -8.57 5.47 -1.31
N PHE A 105 -9.09 4.74 -0.34
CA PHE A 105 -10.45 4.91 0.18
C PHE A 105 -10.45 5.63 1.52
N ASP A 106 -11.14 6.76 1.59
CA ASP A 106 -11.33 7.51 2.84
C ASP A 106 -12.57 6.97 3.56
N LEU A 107 -12.37 6.28 4.68
CA LEU A 107 -13.42 5.64 5.46
C LEU A 107 -14.39 6.64 6.11
N GLU A 108 -13.92 7.86 6.39
CA GLU A 108 -14.72 8.90 7.04
C GLU A 108 -15.69 9.55 6.05
N THR A 109 -15.21 9.83 4.84
CA THR A 109 -16.02 10.51 3.81
C THR A 109 -16.67 9.55 2.81
N GLY A 110 -16.21 8.31 2.71
CA GLY A 110 -16.60 7.35 1.67
C GLY A 110 -16.01 7.66 0.30
N GLU A 111 -15.05 8.58 0.21
CA GLU A 111 -14.46 9.00 -1.06
C GLU A 111 -13.39 8.01 -1.54
N LEU A 112 -13.47 7.61 -2.81
CA LEU A 112 -12.45 6.78 -3.47
C LEU A 112 -11.61 7.64 -4.43
N LYS A 113 -10.30 7.66 -4.24
CA LYS A 113 -9.36 8.41 -5.08
C LYS A 113 -8.41 7.49 -5.82
N LYS A 114 -8.15 7.79 -7.09
CA LYS A 114 -7.03 7.20 -7.82
C LYS A 114 -5.77 8.00 -7.54
N MET A 115 -4.74 7.33 -7.05
CA MET A 115 -3.45 7.93 -6.66
C MET A 115 -2.34 7.61 -7.67
N PHE A 116 -2.37 6.39 -8.24
CA PHE A 116 -1.37 5.87 -9.17
C PHE A 116 -2.04 5.17 -10.35
#